data_AF-A0A949HA42-F1
#
_entry.id   AF-A0A949HA42-F1
#
_cell.length_a   1.000
_cell.length_b   1.000
_cell.length_c   1.000
_cell.angle_alpha   90.00
_cell.angle_beta   90.00
_cell.angle_gamma   90.00
#
_symmetry.space_group_name_H-M   'P 1'
#
loop_
_entity.id
_entity.type
_entity.pdbx_description
1 polymer ?
#
loop_
_entity_poly.entity_id
_entity_poly.type
_entity_poly.pdbx_seq_one_letter_code
_entity_poly.pdbx_strand_id
1 'polypeptide(L)'
;MTEVPEHLLKRSRDRRAALSGEAPSADAPAAAASDAGSGAVEPAAPTAPAKVAAAAPAVAAEPEFVPPYVEAALKRKKIPFWAMPVLAFLPVWVFIYIGGLSPASDGKPTQLALGQQIFAAQCAGCHGSAGGGGVGRPMNEGNLIKTFPDIIGQLDFVWLGSNGIGPAGTPYGDPNREGGQHATLSYNGNPMPAFNKSLKQSELLAVVRYEREVLSGYKIDPKQIDAKGQLTYGNGSPYLDAEGQLITPEGKPLFDADGKLTIQPNWTMPVGS
;
A
#
# COMPACT_ATOMS: atom_id res chain seq x y z
N MET A 1 19.09 -28.37 -9.10
CA MET A 1 18.72 -28.69 -7.70
C MET A 1 19.65 -27.89 -6.81
N THR A 2 19.12 -27.00 -5.99
CA THR A 2 19.92 -26.14 -5.09
C THR A 2 19.88 -26.74 -3.69
N GLU A 3 20.96 -27.43 -3.32
CA GLU A 3 21.11 -28.01 -1.99
C GLU A 3 21.28 -26.89 -0.96
N VAL A 4 20.41 -26.89 0.06
CA VAL A 4 20.50 -25.93 1.16
C VAL A 4 21.71 -26.30 2.00
N PRO A 5 22.67 -25.37 2.21
CA PRO A 5 23.90 -25.70 2.91
C PRO A 5 23.63 -26.01 4.39
N GLU A 6 24.10 -27.18 4.84
CA GLU A 6 23.87 -27.81 6.16
C GLU A 6 24.02 -26.86 7.37
N HIS A 7 24.95 -25.90 7.29
CA HIS A 7 25.19 -24.95 8.37
C HIS A 7 23.96 -24.07 8.69
N LEU A 8 23.10 -23.80 7.71
CA LEU A 8 21.85 -23.04 7.92
C LEU A 8 20.81 -23.87 8.67
N LEU A 9 20.74 -25.17 8.39
CA LEU A 9 19.87 -26.10 9.11
C LEU A 9 20.35 -26.33 10.54
N LYS A 10 21.67 -26.30 10.77
CA LYS A 10 22.25 -26.37 12.12
C LYS A 10 21.89 -25.12 12.93
N ARG A 11 22.11 -23.94 12.36
CA ARG A 11 21.77 -22.66 13.02
C ARG A 11 20.29 -22.51 13.34
N SER A 12 19.39 -23.03 12.50
CA SER A 12 17.95 -22.98 12.77
C SER A 12 17.54 -23.94 13.90
N ARG A 13 18.15 -25.12 13.98
CA ARG A 13 17.97 -26.08 15.07
C ARG A 13 18.47 -25.51 16.40
N ASP A 14 19.66 -24.92 16.42
CA ASP A 14 20.24 -24.31 17.63
C ASP A 14 19.39 -23.15 18.14
N ARG A 15 18.85 -22.33 17.23
CA ARG A 15 17.96 -21.22 17.59
C ARG A 15 16.61 -21.70 18.14
N ARG A 16 16.11 -22.83 17.63
CA ARG A 16 14.87 -23.45 18.12
C ARG A 16 15.06 -24.05 19.52
N ALA A 17 16.19 -24.71 19.76
CA ALA A 17 16.55 -25.26 21.08
C ALA A 17 16.76 -24.15 22.13
N ALA A 18 17.39 -23.03 21.75
CA ALA A 18 17.57 -21.88 22.64
C ALA A 18 16.24 -21.21 23.04
N LEU A 19 15.22 -21.28 22.19
CA LEU A 19 13.89 -20.70 22.45
C LEU A 19 12.98 -21.63 23.25
N SER A 20 13.22 -22.94 23.24
CA SER A 20 12.41 -23.92 23.98
C SER A 20 12.96 -24.25 25.37
N GLY A 21 14.15 -23.75 25.74
CA GLY A 21 14.71 -23.94 27.09
C GLY A 21 15.17 -25.37 27.41
N GLU A 22 15.39 -26.22 26.41
CA GLU A 22 15.79 -27.62 26.60
C GLU A 22 17.29 -27.80 26.33
N ALA A 23 18.03 -28.39 27.28
CA ALA A 23 19.46 -28.68 27.15
C ALA A 23 19.74 -29.86 26.20
N PRO A 24 20.92 -29.94 25.56
CA PRO A 24 21.16 -30.91 24.49
C PRO A 24 21.42 -32.31 25.05
N SER A 25 20.73 -33.31 24.51
CA SER A 25 20.96 -34.73 24.80
C SER A 25 21.74 -35.41 23.66
N ALA A 26 22.74 -36.21 24.01
CA ALA A 26 23.56 -37.03 23.12
C ALA A 26 22.94 -38.44 22.91
N ASP A 27 23.26 -39.05 21.78
CA ASP A 27 22.70 -40.30 21.24
C ASP A 27 22.87 -41.60 22.09
N ALA A 28 21.75 -42.34 22.20
CA ALA A 28 21.53 -43.81 22.06
C ALA A 28 22.14 -44.86 23.06
N PRO A 29 21.67 -46.15 23.08
CA PRO A 29 20.30 -46.65 23.28
C PRO A 29 20.16 -47.87 24.25
N ALA A 30 18.90 -48.15 24.65
CA ALA A 30 18.21 -49.43 24.94
C ALA A 30 18.81 -50.53 25.86
N ALA A 31 18.05 -50.93 26.90
CA ALA A 31 17.42 -52.26 27.01
C ALA A 31 16.62 -52.49 28.32
N ALA A 32 15.57 -53.31 28.19
CA ALA A 32 14.95 -54.22 29.16
C ALA A 32 14.02 -53.68 30.27
N ALA A 33 12.73 -53.69 29.92
CA ALA A 33 11.59 -54.38 30.56
C ALA A 33 11.57 -54.69 32.07
N SER A 34 10.35 -54.48 32.62
CA SER A 34 9.61 -55.23 33.66
C SER A 34 9.08 -54.27 34.73
N ASP A 35 7.91 -54.39 35.34
CA ASP A 35 6.64 -55.11 35.13
C ASP A 35 5.69 -54.50 36.19
N ALA A 36 4.40 -54.75 36.03
CA ALA A 36 3.37 -54.83 37.06
C ALA A 36 2.59 -53.57 37.51
N GLY A 37 1.27 -53.73 37.39
CA GLY A 37 0.24 -53.08 38.23
C GLY A 37 -0.77 -52.25 37.43
N SER A 38 -1.57 -52.84 36.53
CA SER A 38 -2.88 -53.46 36.80
C SER A 38 -3.85 -52.60 37.60
N GLY A 39 -5.02 -52.32 37.01
CA GLY A 39 -6.19 -51.83 37.74
C GLY A 39 -7.15 -51.00 36.90
N ALA A 40 -7.76 -51.59 35.87
CA ALA A 40 -8.99 -51.05 35.30
C ALA A 40 -10.09 -51.09 36.36
N VAL A 41 -10.70 -49.94 36.67
CA VAL A 41 -11.86 -49.87 37.58
C VAL A 41 -13.10 -49.56 36.74
N GLU A 42 -13.94 -50.59 36.66
CA GLU A 42 -15.31 -50.59 36.16
C GLU A 42 -16.20 -49.69 37.04
N PRO A 43 -17.14 -48.91 36.47
CA PRO A 43 -17.96 -47.99 37.25
C PRO A 43 -19.04 -48.74 38.04
N ALA A 44 -19.03 -48.52 39.37
CA ALA A 44 -20.05 -49.05 40.26
C ALA A 44 -21.43 -48.42 39.99
N ALA A 45 -22.45 -49.28 40.00
CA ALA A 45 -23.86 -48.96 39.81
C ALA A 45 -24.40 -47.97 40.86
N PRO A 46 -25.39 -47.13 40.49
CA PRO A 46 -25.96 -46.14 41.40
C PRO A 46 -26.77 -46.81 42.51
N THR A 47 -26.42 -46.51 43.75
CA THR A 47 -27.20 -46.82 44.95
C THR A 47 -28.55 -46.08 44.91
N ALA A 48 -29.62 -46.83 45.15
CA ALA A 48 -30.99 -46.30 45.25
C ALA A 48 -31.09 -45.22 46.35
N PRO A 49 -31.83 -44.13 46.11
CA PRO A 49 -31.97 -43.07 47.12
C PRO A 49 -32.82 -43.54 48.31
N ALA A 50 -32.30 -43.29 49.51
CA ALA A 50 -33.03 -43.44 50.75
C ALA A 50 -34.31 -42.59 50.73
N LYS A 51 -35.41 -43.21 51.17
CA LYS A 51 -36.73 -42.58 51.28
C LYS A 51 -36.67 -41.47 52.33
N VAL A 52 -36.67 -40.21 51.88
CA VAL A 52 -36.75 -39.03 52.75
C VAL A 52 -38.10 -39.06 53.46
N ALA A 53 -38.07 -39.01 54.79
CA ALA A 53 -39.24 -38.87 55.63
C ALA A 53 -40.02 -37.60 55.22
N ALA A 54 -41.34 -37.72 55.15
CA ALA A 54 -42.22 -36.61 54.80
C ALA A 54 -42.01 -35.43 55.77
N ALA A 55 -41.52 -34.31 55.23
CA ALA A 55 -41.52 -33.04 55.92
C ALA A 55 -42.97 -32.60 56.15
N ALA A 56 -43.27 -32.14 57.37
CA ALA A 56 -44.54 -31.50 57.72
C ALA A 56 -44.85 -30.35 56.73
N PRO A 57 -46.14 -30.08 56.42
CA PRO A 57 -46.49 -29.06 55.45
C PRO A 57 -45.98 -27.70 55.92
N ALA A 58 -45.11 -27.09 55.13
CA ALA A 58 -44.70 -25.71 55.29
C ALA A 58 -45.95 -24.83 55.19
N VAL A 59 -46.20 -24.06 56.25
CA VAL A 59 -47.22 -23.01 56.28
C VAL A 59 -46.96 -22.09 55.08
N ALA A 60 -47.96 -21.92 54.23
CA ALA A 60 -47.88 -21.00 53.10
C ALA A 60 -47.58 -19.59 53.63
N ALA A 61 -46.43 -19.03 53.24
CA ALA A 61 -46.13 -17.63 53.48
C ALA A 61 -47.18 -16.78 52.76
N GLU A 62 -47.86 -15.93 53.52
CA GLU A 62 -48.80 -14.93 53.05
C GLU A 62 -48.12 -14.03 51.99
N PRO A 63 -48.77 -13.70 50.86
CA PRO A 63 -48.13 -12.89 49.82
C PRO A 63 -47.84 -11.49 50.38
N GLU A 64 -46.56 -11.15 50.52
CA GLU A 64 -46.14 -9.81 50.94
C GLU A 64 -46.79 -8.75 50.05
N PHE A 65 -47.55 -7.85 50.67
CA PHE A 65 -48.12 -6.68 50.02
C PHE A 65 -46.98 -5.81 49.48
N VAL A 66 -46.76 -5.84 48.16
CA VAL A 66 -45.82 -4.93 47.50
C VAL A 66 -46.46 -3.55 47.45
N PRO A 67 -45.90 -2.54 48.13
CA PRO A 67 -46.52 -1.22 48.14
C PRO A 67 -46.50 -0.59 46.74
N PRO A 68 -47.54 0.18 46.34
CA PRO A 68 -47.64 0.76 45.00
C PRO A 68 -46.44 1.64 44.59
N TYR A 69 -45.75 2.24 45.56
CA TYR A 69 -44.56 3.06 45.33
C TYR A 69 -43.30 2.23 44.97
N VAL A 70 -43.31 0.91 45.20
CA VAL A 70 -42.20 -0.01 44.91
C VAL A 70 -42.42 -0.79 43.60
N GLU A 71 -43.67 -0.94 43.15
CA GLU A 71 -44.00 -1.67 41.91
C GLU A 71 -43.24 -1.16 40.68
N ALA A 72 -43.12 0.17 40.54
CA ALA A 72 -42.40 0.79 39.45
C ALA A 72 -40.89 0.52 39.51
N ALA A 73 -40.32 0.31 40.71
CA ALA A 73 -38.92 -0.01 40.90
C ALA A 73 -38.63 -1.49 40.57
N LEU A 74 -39.54 -2.40 40.91
CA LEU A 74 -39.41 -3.84 40.67
C LEU A 74 -39.62 -4.22 39.19
N LYS A 75 -40.48 -3.48 38.48
CA LYS A 75 -40.76 -3.72 37.05
C LYS A 75 -39.69 -3.15 36.10
N ARG A 76 -38.69 -2.40 36.61
CA ARG A 76 -37.62 -1.86 35.76
C ARG A 76 -36.71 -2.97 35.24
N LYS A 77 -36.66 -3.11 33.93
CA LYS A 77 -35.69 -3.98 33.24
C LYS A 77 -34.29 -3.42 33.47
N LYS A 78 -33.44 -4.18 34.16
CA LYS A 78 -32.04 -3.83 34.39
C LYS A 78 -31.20 -4.25 33.19
N ILE A 79 -30.23 -3.42 32.82
CA ILE A 79 -29.21 -3.80 31.86
C ILE A 79 -28.42 -4.96 32.48
N PRO A 80 -28.25 -6.10 31.80
CA PRO A 80 -27.49 -7.20 32.35
C PRO A 80 -26.02 -6.78 32.45
N PHE A 81 -25.34 -7.23 33.50
CA PHE A 81 -23.97 -6.80 33.81
C PHE A 81 -22.98 -7.00 32.64
N TRP A 82 -23.22 -7.98 31.75
CA TRP A 82 -22.41 -8.25 30.57
C TRP A 82 -22.60 -7.22 29.43
N ALA A 83 -23.70 -6.48 29.39
CA ALA A 83 -23.98 -5.56 28.29
C ALA A 83 -23.12 -4.28 28.36
N MET A 84 -22.74 -3.83 29.55
CA MET A 84 -21.86 -2.66 29.73
C MET A 84 -20.45 -2.88 29.13
N PRO A 85 -19.72 -3.98 29.40
CA PRO A 85 -18.43 -4.22 28.76
C PRO A 85 -18.56 -4.46 27.25
N VAL A 86 -19.64 -5.08 26.76
CA VAL A 86 -19.87 -5.26 25.31
C VAL A 86 -20.09 -3.93 24.60
N LEU A 87 -20.93 -3.05 25.16
CA LEU A 87 -21.16 -1.70 24.61
C LEU A 87 -19.88 -0.85 24.63
N ALA A 88 -19.05 -1.00 25.67
CA ALA A 88 -17.75 -0.33 25.74
C ALA A 88 -16.74 -0.89 24.72
N PHE A 89 -16.80 -2.18 24.41
CA PHE A 89 -15.87 -2.84 23.47
C PHE A 89 -16.25 -2.61 22.00
N LEU A 90 -17.53 -2.42 21.68
CA LEU A 90 -18.01 -2.17 20.31
C LEU A 90 -17.28 -1.05 19.56
N PRO A 91 -17.09 0.16 20.10
CA PRO A 91 -16.34 1.21 19.40
C PRO A 91 -14.88 0.81 19.14
N VAL A 92 -14.22 0.17 20.12
CA VAL A 92 -12.84 -0.32 19.95
C VAL A 92 -12.76 -1.39 18.86
N TRP A 93 -13.70 -2.34 18.85
CA TRP A 93 -13.80 -3.35 17.81
C TRP A 93 -14.06 -2.74 16.43
N VAL A 94 -14.92 -1.71 16.34
CA VAL A 94 -15.17 -0.98 15.09
C VAL A 94 -13.89 -0.32 14.57
N PHE A 95 -13.11 0.35 15.42
CA PHE A 95 -11.82 0.94 15.01
C PHE A 95 -10.83 -0.14 14.52
N ILE A 96 -10.72 -1.27 15.22
CA ILE A 96 -9.86 -2.39 14.82
C ILE A 96 -10.34 -3.02 13.51
N TYR A 97 -11.65 -3.22 13.36
CA TYR A 97 -12.26 -3.82 12.18
C TYR A 97 -12.09 -2.93 10.95
N ILE A 98 -12.32 -1.62 11.07
CA ILE A 98 -12.07 -0.66 9.99
C ILE A 98 -10.58 -0.64 9.61
N GLY A 99 -9.67 -0.66 10.60
CA GLY A 99 -8.23 -0.74 10.33
C GLY A 99 -7.82 -2.04 9.62
N GLY A 100 -8.39 -3.18 10.03
CA GLY A 100 -8.09 -4.51 9.48
C GLY A 100 -8.70 -4.80 8.11
N LEU A 101 -9.70 -4.01 7.67
CA LEU A 101 -10.24 -4.06 6.31
C LEU A 101 -9.42 -3.24 5.30
N SER A 102 -8.40 -2.52 5.75
CA SER A 102 -7.51 -1.82 4.83
C SER A 102 -6.82 -2.85 3.92
N PRO A 103 -6.82 -2.65 2.59
CA PRO A 103 -6.12 -3.57 1.70
C PRO A 103 -4.64 -3.61 2.10
N ALA A 104 -4.13 -4.82 2.33
CA ALA A 104 -2.70 -5.01 2.56
C ALA A 104 -1.93 -4.48 1.35
N SER A 105 -0.85 -3.74 1.58
CA SER A 105 0.02 -3.31 0.48
C SER A 105 0.55 -4.56 -0.24
N ASP A 106 0.41 -4.62 -1.57
CA ASP A 106 0.93 -5.73 -2.38
C ASP A 106 2.48 -5.80 -2.42
N GLY A 107 3.18 -5.04 -1.56
CA GLY A 107 4.64 -4.89 -1.53
C GLY A 107 5.22 -4.12 -2.72
N LYS A 108 4.38 -3.75 -3.69
CA LYS A 108 4.78 -2.95 -4.86
C LYS A 108 5.02 -1.50 -4.46
N PRO A 109 6.05 -0.83 -5.01
CA PRO A 109 6.26 0.59 -4.76
C PRO A 109 5.05 1.39 -5.26
N THR A 110 4.73 2.48 -4.57
CA THR A 110 3.78 3.47 -5.09
C THR A 110 4.30 4.06 -6.39
N GLN A 111 3.42 4.63 -7.23
CA GLN A 111 3.84 5.25 -8.48
C GLN A 111 4.90 6.33 -8.25
N LEU A 112 4.78 7.13 -7.18
CA LEU A 112 5.78 8.15 -6.83
C LEU A 112 7.11 7.53 -6.37
N ALA A 113 7.06 6.46 -5.57
CA ALA A 113 8.27 5.77 -5.11
C ALA A 113 9.00 5.06 -6.26
N LEU A 114 8.26 4.47 -7.21
CA LEU A 114 8.83 3.92 -8.44
C LEU A 114 9.52 5.02 -9.26
N GLY A 115 8.87 6.18 -9.40
CA GLY A 115 9.44 7.34 -10.08
C GLY A 115 10.76 7.80 -9.48
N GLN A 116 10.85 7.85 -8.14
CA GLN A 116 12.10 8.17 -7.44
C GLN A 116 13.22 7.17 -7.75
N GLN A 117 12.90 5.86 -7.76
CA GLN A 117 13.89 4.80 -8.05
C GLN A 117 14.43 4.93 -9.48
N ILE A 118 13.54 5.16 -10.45
CA ILE A 118 13.91 5.36 -11.86
C ILE A 118 14.75 6.62 -12.01
N PHE A 119 14.33 7.74 -11.40
CA PHE A 119 15.06 9.00 -11.46
C PHE A 119 16.50 8.83 -10.96
N ALA A 120 16.67 8.20 -9.80
CA ALA A 120 17.99 7.95 -9.22
C ALA A 120 18.87 7.07 -10.13
N ALA A 121 18.27 6.07 -10.79
CA ALA A 121 19.00 5.13 -11.63
C ALA A 121 19.36 5.69 -13.02
N GLN A 122 18.50 6.53 -13.61
CA GLN A 122 18.59 6.87 -15.03
C GLN A 122 18.73 8.37 -15.33
N CYS A 123 18.24 9.25 -14.44
CA CYS A 123 18.13 10.69 -14.71
C CYS A 123 19.15 11.51 -13.90
N ALA A 124 19.37 11.11 -12.64
CA ALA A 124 20.16 11.87 -11.65
C ALA A 124 21.62 12.08 -12.05
N GLY A 125 22.21 11.18 -12.86
CA GLY A 125 23.58 11.33 -13.35
C GLY A 125 23.80 12.58 -14.20
N CYS A 126 22.77 13.03 -14.93
CA CYS A 126 22.84 14.24 -15.76
C CYS A 126 22.18 15.43 -15.07
N HIS A 127 21.02 15.23 -14.46
CA HIS A 127 20.19 16.30 -13.89
C HIS A 127 20.47 16.57 -12.41
N GLY A 128 21.39 15.84 -11.79
CA GLY A 128 21.66 15.90 -10.36
C GLY A 128 20.62 15.16 -9.53
N SER A 129 21.02 14.67 -8.35
CA SER A 129 20.14 13.88 -7.46
C SER A 129 18.90 14.66 -6.98
N ALA A 130 19.02 15.99 -6.88
CA ALA A 130 17.92 16.88 -6.51
C ALA A 130 17.36 17.66 -7.72
N GLY A 131 17.68 17.27 -8.96
CA GLY A 131 17.21 17.97 -10.15
C GLY A 131 17.84 19.35 -10.39
N GLY A 132 18.96 19.65 -9.72
CA GLY A 132 19.67 20.94 -9.82
C GLY A 132 20.45 21.16 -11.12
N GLY A 133 20.44 20.18 -12.03
CA GLY A 133 21.16 20.22 -13.30
C GLY A 133 22.62 19.78 -13.19
N GLY A 134 23.40 20.13 -14.21
CA GLY A 134 24.80 19.76 -14.38
C GLY A 134 25.10 19.53 -15.84
N VAL A 135 25.12 18.26 -16.27
CA VAL A 135 25.17 17.92 -17.70
C VAL A 135 23.80 18.16 -18.34
N GLY A 136 22.72 17.85 -17.63
CA GLY A 136 21.34 18.17 -18.00
C GLY A 136 20.90 19.52 -17.45
N ARG A 137 19.84 20.08 -18.05
CA ARG A 137 19.21 21.32 -17.55
C ARG A 137 18.64 21.11 -16.14
N PRO A 138 18.62 22.15 -15.28
CA PRO A 138 17.91 22.08 -14.01
C PRO A 138 16.40 21.89 -14.23
N MET A 139 15.78 21.08 -13.38
CA MET A 139 14.35 20.80 -13.36
C MET A 139 13.67 21.25 -12.05
N ASN A 140 14.47 21.52 -11.02
CA ASN A 140 14.02 22.04 -9.75
C ASN A 140 13.57 23.51 -9.84
N GLU A 141 13.03 24.03 -8.74
CA GLU A 141 12.63 25.45 -8.62
C GLU A 141 11.62 25.89 -9.70
N GLY A 142 10.73 24.97 -10.10
CA GLY A 142 9.72 25.22 -11.13
C GLY A 142 10.27 25.30 -12.57
N ASN A 143 11.58 25.14 -12.80
CA ASN A 143 12.15 25.22 -14.16
C ASN A 143 11.53 24.21 -15.11
N LEU A 144 11.27 22.99 -14.64
CA LEU A 144 10.59 21.95 -15.41
C LEU A 144 9.17 22.37 -15.79
N ILE A 145 8.41 22.93 -14.84
CA ILE A 145 7.02 23.33 -15.08
C ILE A 145 6.95 24.54 -16.02
N LYS A 146 7.90 25.47 -15.94
CA LYS A 146 8.02 26.56 -16.93
C LYS A 146 8.28 26.02 -18.35
N THR A 147 9.01 24.92 -18.48
CA THR A 147 9.25 24.29 -19.79
C THR A 147 8.09 23.42 -20.24
N PHE A 148 7.47 22.67 -19.34
CA PHE A 148 6.36 21.76 -19.62
C PHE A 148 5.19 22.02 -18.67
N PRO A 149 4.37 23.05 -18.93
CA PRO A 149 3.18 23.33 -18.13
C PRO A 149 2.23 22.13 -18.10
N ASP A 150 2.07 21.47 -19.24
CA ASP A 150 1.35 20.21 -19.39
C ASP A 150 2.29 18.99 -19.31
N ILE A 151 1.83 17.97 -18.59
CA ILE A 151 2.55 16.71 -18.41
C ILE A 151 2.73 15.95 -19.73
N ILE A 152 1.78 16.06 -20.68
CA ILE A 152 1.87 15.38 -21.98
C ILE A 152 3.12 15.81 -22.75
N GLY A 153 3.45 17.10 -22.69
CA GLY A 153 4.65 17.64 -23.34
C GLY A 153 5.94 17.11 -22.72
N GLN A 154 5.96 16.90 -21.40
CA GLN A 154 7.10 16.30 -20.73
C GLN A 154 7.22 14.81 -21.05
N LEU A 155 6.09 14.07 -21.05
CA LEU A 155 6.08 12.65 -21.41
C LEU A 155 6.68 12.44 -22.80
N ASP A 156 6.27 13.24 -23.79
CA ASP A 156 6.80 13.19 -25.15
C ASP A 156 8.30 13.47 -25.23
N PHE A 157 8.75 14.55 -24.59
CA PHE A 157 10.16 14.92 -24.58
C PHE A 157 11.05 13.85 -23.96
N VAL A 158 10.64 13.27 -22.83
CA VAL A 158 11.41 12.20 -22.16
C VAL A 158 11.35 10.91 -22.99
N TRP A 159 10.20 10.59 -23.59
CA TRP A 159 10.02 9.38 -24.40
C TRP A 159 10.90 9.39 -25.66
N LEU A 160 10.89 10.50 -26.39
CA LEU A 160 11.60 10.67 -27.66
C LEU A 160 13.05 11.15 -27.51
N GLY A 161 13.38 11.77 -26.38
CA GLY A 161 14.66 12.46 -26.20
C GLY A 161 14.80 13.65 -27.15
N SER A 162 15.90 14.41 -27.00
CA SER A 162 16.09 15.64 -27.79
C SER A 162 16.16 15.37 -29.30
N ASN A 163 16.77 14.27 -29.73
CA ASN A 163 16.90 13.96 -31.16
C ASN A 163 15.60 13.47 -31.79
N GLY A 164 14.70 12.87 -31.00
CA GLY A 164 13.39 12.45 -31.49
C GLY A 164 12.44 13.64 -31.70
N ILE A 165 12.66 14.76 -30.99
CA ILE A 165 11.93 16.01 -31.21
C ILE A 165 12.34 16.67 -32.54
N GLY A 166 13.63 16.67 -32.87
CA GLY A 166 14.09 17.23 -34.14
C GLY A 166 15.60 17.52 -34.19
N PRO A 167 16.08 18.05 -35.33
CA PRO A 167 17.47 18.48 -35.49
C PRO A 167 17.84 19.57 -34.48
N ALA A 168 19.14 19.84 -34.31
CA ALA A 168 19.62 20.89 -33.42
C ALA A 168 18.94 22.24 -33.71
N GLY A 169 18.46 22.92 -32.67
CA GLY A 169 17.72 24.18 -32.79
C GLY A 169 16.20 24.02 -32.91
N THR A 170 15.66 22.80 -33.00
CA THR A 170 14.20 22.58 -32.96
C THR A 170 13.64 23.02 -31.60
N PRO A 171 12.67 23.96 -31.56
CA PRO A 171 12.08 24.41 -30.31
C PRO A 171 11.22 23.31 -29.64
N TYR A 172 11.19 23.30 -28.30
CA TYR A 172 10.34 22.40 -27.51
C TYR A 172 9.91 23.03 -26.18
N GLY A 173 8.81 22.53 -25.63
CA GLY A 173 8.22 23.04 -24.40
C GLY A 173 7.25 24.20 -24.67
N ASP A 174 6.90 24.97 -23.65
CA ASP A 174 5.99 26.10 -23.75
C ASP A 174 6.57 27.22 -24.65
N PRO A 175 5.86 27.60 -25.75
CA PRO A 175 6.24 28.74 -26.58
C PRO A 175 6.28 30.08 -25.81
N ASN A 176 5.51 30.19 -24.72
CA ASN A 176 5.41 31.38 -23.87
C ASN A 176 6.32 31.33 -22.64
N ARG A 177 7.23 30.35 -22.58
CA ARG A 177 8.15 30.19 -21.45
C ARG A 177 8.93 31.48 -21.20
N GLU A 178 8.95 31.93 -19.94
CA GLU A 178 9.78 33.05 -19.50
C GLU A 178 11.28 32.78 -19.81
N GLY A 179 11.93 33.73 -20.48
CA GLY A 179 13.31 33.55 -20.97
C GLY A 179 13.42 32.77 -22.28
N GLY A 180 12.29 32.49 -22.93
CA GLY A 180 12.22 31.82 -24.23
C GLY A 180 12.07 30.31 -24.12
N GLN A 181 11.50 29.75 -25.20
CA GLN A 181 11.38 28.32 -25.41
C GLN A 181 12.78 27.68 -25.52
N HIS A 182 12.94 26.47 -24.99
CA HIS A 182 14.18 25.73 -25.18
C HIS A 182 14.25 25.16 -26.59
N ALA A 183 15.46 24.83 -27.04
CA ALA A 183 15.68 24.13 -28.30
C ALA A 183 16.58 22.91 -28.12
N THR A 184 16.44 21.92 -29.00
CA THR A 184 17.29 20.72 -29.01
C THR A 184 18.78 21.10 -29.09
N LEU A 185 19.61 20.43 -28.28
CA LEU A 185 21.06 20.65 -28.14
C LEU A 185 21.49 22.07 -27.69
N SER A 186 20.54 22.95 -27.34
CA SER A 186 20.85 24.36 -26.98
C SER A 186 21.49 24.57 -25.60
N TYR A 187 21.59 23.53 -24.76
CA TYR A 187 22.15 23.69 -23.41
C TYR A 187 23.68 23.64 -23.42
N ASN A 188 24.22 22.54 -23.94
CA ASN A 188 25.65 22.26 -23.97
C ASN A 188 26.05 21.39 -25.18
N GLY A 189 25.20 21.31 -26.21
CA GLY A 189 25.43 20.46 -27.38
C GLY A 189 25.14 18.97 -27.17
N ASN A 190 24.99 18.49 -25.92
CA ASN A 190 24.70 17.10 -25.65
C ASN A 190 23.18 16.81 -25.81
N PRO A 191 22.79 15.74 -26.53
CA PRO A 191 21.40 15.34 -26.62
C PRO A 191 20.93 14.65 -25.33
N MET A 192 19.70 14.91 -24.90
CA MET A 192 19.03 14.00 -23.97
C MET A 192 18.64 12.73 -24.74
N PRO A 193 19.01 11.53 -24.26
CA PRO A 193 18.67 10.28 -24.95
C PRO A 193 17.16 10.02 -24.92
N ALA A 194 16.69 9.21 -25.86
CA ALA A 194 15.31 8.70 -25.86
C ALA A 194 15.17 7.56 -24.85
N PHE A 195 14.03 7.52 -24.15
CA PHE A 195 13.73 6.47 -23.17
C PHE A 195 12.68 5.45 -23.64
N ASN A 196 12.13 5.62 -24.86
CA ASN A 196 11.14 4.71 -25.47
C ASN A 196 11.59 3.25 -25.64
N LYS A 197 12.90 2.96 -25.50
CA LYS A 197 13.47 1.61 -25.56
C LYS A 197 13.92 1.07 -24.20
N SER A 198 14.02 1.93 -23.19
CA SER A 198 14.55 1.58 -21.87
C SER A 198 13.53 1.65 -20.75
N LEU A 199 12.41 2.34 -20.97
CA LEU A 199 11.31 2.48 -20.03
C LEU A 199 10.01 1.95 -20.62
N LYS A 200 9.20 1.34 -19.76
CA LYS A 200 7.77 1.15 -20.03
C LYS A 200 7.05 2.48 -19.89
N GLN A 201 5.89 2.62 -20.52
CA GLN A 201 5.08 3.84 -20.43
C GLN A 201 4.56 4.11 -19.00
N SER A 202 4.29 3.06 -18.22
CA SER A 202 3.97 3.19 -16.79
C SER A 202 5.16 3.69 -15.94
N GLU A 203 6.38 3.28 -16.28
CA GLU A 203 7.62 3.74 -15.65
C GLU A 203 7.92 5.20 -16.04
N LEU A 204 7.68 5.56 -17.30
CA LEU A 204 7.74 6.94 -17.80
C LEU A 204 6.81 7.85 -16.99
N LEU A 205 5.54 7.45 -16.82
CA LEU A 205 4.58 8.22 -16.04
C LEU A 205 5.04 8.39 -14.58
N ALA A 206 5.57 7.31 -13.99
CA ALA A 206 6.06 7.32 -12.62
C ALA A 206 7.21 8.33 -12.44
N VAL A 207 8.23 8.30 -13.31
CA VAL A 207 9.38 9.22 -13.21
C VAL A 207 8.98 10.66 -13.50
N VAL A 208 8.15 10.90 -14.53
CA VAL A 208 7.67 12.25 -14.85
C VAL A 208 6.83 12.82 -13.70
N ARG A 209 5.99 12.00 -13.06
CA ARG A 209 5.26 12.41 -11.86
C ARG A 209 6.20 12.82 -10.73
N TYR A 210 7.22 12.01 -10.44
CA TYR A 210 8.22 12.32 -9.41
C TYR A 210 8.98 13.62 -9.71
N GLU A 211 9.43 13.80 -10.95
CA GLU A 211 10.13 15.02 -11.39
C GLU A 211 9.26 16.27 -11.17
N ARG A 212 7.97 16.19 -11.51
CA ARG A 212 7.04 17.31 -11.36
C ARG A 212 6.75 17.61 -9.90
N GLU A 213 6.29 16.62 -9.13
CA GLU A 213 5.83 16.82 -7.76
C GLU A 213 6.98 17.09 -6.79
N VAL A 214 8.03 16.27 -6.85
CA VAL A 214 9.07 16.25 -5.82
C VAL A 214 10.23 17.17 -6.17
N LEU A 215 10.71 17.14 -7.41
CA LEU A 215 11.87 17.94 -7.81
C LEU A 215 11.47 19.37 -8.18
N SER A 216 10.41 19.54 -8.96
CA SER A 216 9.96 20.87 -9.42
C SER A 216 8.95 21.55 -8.49
N GLY A 217 8.39 20.82 -7.52
CA GLY A 217 7.44 21.36 -6.53
C GLY A 217 6.04 21.61 -7.08
N TYR A 218 5.65 20.92 -8.16
CA TYR A 218 4.32 21.01 -8.74
C TYR A 218 3.28 20.43 -7.77
N LYS A 219 2.20 21.18 -7.55
CA LYS A 219 1.11 20.76 -6.67
C LYS A 219 0.01 20.10 -7.48
N ILE A 220 -0.10 18.79 -7.36
CA ILE A 220 -1.19 18.02 -7.96
C ILE A 220 -2.47 18.27 -7.17
N ASP A 221 -3.60 18.48 -7.88
CA ASP A 221 -4.91 18.48 -7.23
C ASP A 221 -5.16 17.10 -6.63
N PRO A 222 -5.50 16.97 -5.33
CA PRO A 222 -5.86 15.69 -4.72
C PRO A 222 -6.91 14.89 -5.48
N LYS A 223 -7.79 15.53 -6.26
CA LYS A 223 -8.77 14.87 -7.14
C LYS A 223 -8.13 14.11 -8.30
N GLN A 224 -6.91 14.46 -8.68
CA GLN A 224 -6.12 13.79 -9.71
C GLN A 224 -5.34 12.58 -9.17
N ILE A 225 -5.59 12.18 -7.92
CA ILE A 225 -5.02 10.97 -7.34
C ILE A 225 -6.15 10.01 -7.05
N ASP A 226 -6.11 8.82 -7.67
CA ASP A 226 -7.13 7.80 -7.44
C ASP A 226 -6.95 7.12 -6.06
N ALA A 227 -7.89 6.23 -5.71
CA ALA A 227 -7.86 5.49 -4.45
C ALA A 227 -6.63 4.57 -4.30
N LYS A 228 -5.92 4.27 -5.40
CA LYS A 228 -4.69 3.47 -5.43
C LYS A 228 -3.42 4.34 -5.41
N GLY A 229 -3.57 5.66 -5.32
CA GLY A 229 -2.47 6.60 -5.34
C GLY A 229 -1.87 6.79 -6.73
N GLN A 230 -2.58 6.47 -7.81
CA GLN A 230 -2.17 6.67 -9.20
C GLN A 230 -2.62 8.04 -9.71
N LEU A 231 -1.78 8.67 -10.53
CA LEU A 231 -2.11 9.93 -11.19
C LEU A 231 -3.20 9.73 -12.26
N THR A 232 -4.17 10.63 -12.26
CA THR A 232 -5.27 10.71 -13.24
C THR A 232 -5.31 12.09 -13.89
N TYR A 233 -5.98 12.17 -15.04
CA TYR A 233 -6.31 13.43 -15.68
C TYR A 233 -7.23 14.29 -14.80
N GLY A 234 -7.36 15.58 -15.11
CA GLY A 234 -8.23 16.48 -14.35
C GLY A 234 -9.71 16.06 -14.29
N ASN A 235 -10.18 15.27 -15.26
CA ASN A 235 -11.52 14.70 -15.28
C ASN A 235 -11.64 13.35 -14.52
N GLY A 236 -10.55 12.87 -13.90
CA GLY A 236 -10.48 11.60 -13.19
C GLY A 236 -10.19 10.38 -14.07
N SER A 237 -10.10 10.53 -15.40
CA SER A 237 -9.70 9.42 -16.29
C SER A 237 -8.27 8.96 -15.98
N PRO A 238 -7.97 7.65 -16.07
CA PRO A 238 -6.62 7.15 -15.82
C PRO A 238 -5.67 7.56 -16.95
N TYR A 239 -4.39 7.75 -16.61
CA TYR A 239 -3.32 7.89 -17.61
C TYR A 239 -2.90 6.57 -18.23
N LEU A 240 -3.16 5.44 -17.57
CA LEU A 240 -2.71 4.12 -18.00
C LEU A 240 -3.91 3.19 -18.23
N ASP A 241 -3.83 2.35 -19.27
CA ASP A 241 -4.73 1.21 -19.43
C ASP A 241 -4.36 0.03 -18.49
N ALA A 242 -5.03 -1.10 -18.67
CA ALA A 242 -4.82 -2.29 -17.84
C ALA A 242 -3.44 -2.93 -18.08
N GLU A 243 -2.85 -2.71 -19.26
CA GLU A 243 -1.56 -3.20 -19.70
C GLU A 243 -0.41 -2.27 -19.29
N GLY A 244 -0.73 -1.06 -18.80
CA GLY A 244 0.24 -0.04 -18.40
C GLY A 244 0.76 0.80 -19.56
N GLN A 245 0.00 0.89 -20.66
CA GLN A 245 0.24 1.83 -21.75
C GLN A 245 -0.44 3.16 -21.46
N LEU A 246 0.21 4.25 -21.86
CA LEU A 246 -0.32 5.59 -21.73
C LEU A 246 -1.51 5.79 -22.68
N ILE A 247 -2.59 6.33 -22.15
CA ILE A 247 -3.83 6.60 -22.87
C ILE A 247 -4.28 8.05 -22.68
N THR A 248 -5.03 8.57 -23.65
CA THR A 248 -5.71 9.87 -23.59
C THR A 248 -6.88 9.82 -22.61
N PRO A 249 -7.47 10.96 -22.22
CA PRO A 249 -8.67 10.99 -21.37
C PRO A 249 -9.86 10.18 -21.94
N GLU A 250 -9.90 10.00 -23.27
CA GLU A 250 -10.90 9.20 -24.00
C GLU A 250 -10.54 7.71 -24.10
N GLY A 251 -9.41 7.29 -23.53
CA GLY A 251 -8.96 5.89 -23.52
C GLY A 251 -8.28 5.42 -24.81
N LYS A 252 -7.83 6.34 -25.67
CA LYS A 252 -7.05 6.00 -26.87
C LYS A 252 -5.56 5.96 -26.53
N PRO A 253 -4.72 5.20 -27.25
CA PRO A 253 -3.27 5.25 -27.04
C PRO A 253 -2.72 6.68 -27.14
N LEU A 254 -1.92 7.09 -26.15
CA LEU A 254 -1.29 8.41 -26.13
C LEU A 254 -0.18 8.51 -27.19
N PHE A 255 0.52 7.41 -27.42
CA PHE A 255 1.52 7.28 -28.47
C PHE A 255 1.00 6.34 -29.56
N ASP A 256 1.17 6.74 -30.82
CA ASP A 256 0.88 5.88 -31.97
C ASP A 256 1.95 4.78 -32.14
N ALA A 257 1.80 3.95 -33.17
CA ALA A 257 2.72 2.86 -33.46
C ALA A 257 4.15 3.34 -33.80
N ASP A 258 4.29 4.60 -34.24
CA ASP A 258 5.58 5.24 -34.53
C ASP A 258 6.15 5.96 -33.29
N GLY A 259 5.45 5.90 -32.16
CA GLY A 259 5.84 6.52 -30.89
C GLY A 259 5.59 8.02 -30.83
N LYS A 260 4.74 8.58 -31.71
CA LYS A 260 4.37 10.00 -31.70
C LYS A 260 3.11 10.23 -30.90
N LEU A 261 3.00 11.40 -30.27
CA LEU A 261 1.80 11.82 -29.57
C LEU A 261 0.56 11.84 -30.48
N THR A 262 -0.54 11.32 -29.96
CA THR A 262 -1.87 11.34 -30.61
C THR A 262 -2.69 12.57 -30.23
N ILE A 263 -2.29 13.29 -29.17
CA ILE A 263 -2.89 14.55 -28.72
C ILE A 263 -1.81 15.61 -28.56
N GLN A 264 -2.15 16.86 -28.85
CA GLN A 264 -1.22 17.97 -28.64
C GLN A 264 -1.15 18.31 -27.14
N PRO A 265 0.05 18.55 -26.57
CA PRO A 265 0.15 19.06 -25.22
C PRO A 265 -0.52 20.43 -25.10
N ASN A 266 -1.17 20.68 -23.98
CA ASN A 266 -1.76 21.99 -23.72
C ASN A 266 -0.72 22.94 -23.15
N TRP A 267 -0.03 23.67 -24.02
CA TRP A 267 0.97 24.66 -23.64
C TRP A 267 0.40 25.93 -22.98
N THR A 268 -0.92 26.04 -22.86
CA THR A 268 -1.61 27.26 -22.37
C THR A 268 -2.31 27.10 -21.03
N MET A 269 -2.43 25.89 -20.50
CA MET A 269 -3.09 25.64 -19.22
C MET A 269 -2.16 24.81 -18.32
N PRO A 270 -1.87 25.26 -17.09
CA PRO A 270 -1.37 24.33 -16.09
C PRO A 270 -2.45 23.27 -15.87
N VAL A 271 -2.08 21.99 -15.91
CA VAL A 271 -3.03 20.91 -15.56
C VAL A 271 -3.59 21.23 -14.16
N GLY A 272 -4.91 21.14 -13.96
CA GLY A 272 -5.54 21.43 -12.67
C GLY A 272 -6.13 22.83 -12.47
N SER A 273 -6.50 23.55 -13.54
CA SER A 273 -7.48 24.65 -13.47
C SER A 273 -8.91 24.15 -13.62
#